data_AF-A0A4Z1GBI8-F1
#
_entry.id   AF-A0A4Z1GBI8-F1
#
_cell.length_a   1.000
_cell.length_b   1.000
_cell.length_c   1.000
_cell.angle_alpha   90.00
_cell.angle_beta   90.00
_cell.angle_gamma   90.00
#
_symmetry.space_group_name_H-M   'P 1'
#
loop_
_entity.id
_entity.type
_entity.pdbx_description
1 polymer ?
#
loop_
_entity_poly.entity_id
_entity_poly.type
_entity_poly.pdbx_seq_one_letter_code
_entity_poly.pdbx_strand_id
1 'polypeptide(L)'
;MVFPIPETLPYEVDPAFWGKQLNPAKEGLIETEVNADITMWLVNSQFRQYKGQQLWDEFREWYEGWTEATFKIAHREALKLVRNQLLLHGFQVRPAKGGNSYAKVLAELLSKNQPDERTKEVQEEAERLKLGYTDINQRLRFDEMIIRMKAHFETEERRQKYLTEWRNTTFPQVIRKYPDKTLSEQLEKLFETLRTLQYGLVDSYQSELMLRDQIINACREVPECNFVLLRPASTYEGLCADLRNAIGQAERMRTTNTYFADQMTNNLLGTEIYWTDPINCSNSKRISLK
;
A
#
# COMPACT_ATOMS: atom_id res chain seq x y z
N MET A 1 -1.59 -6.67 -16.10
CA MET A 1 -0.62 -6.16 -15.10
C MET A 1 -0.36 -4.71 -15.48
N VAL A 2 -0.65 -3.76 -14.60
CA VAL A 2 -0.42 -2.33 -14.88
C VAL A 2 0.88 -1.95 -14.17
N PHE A 3 1.89 -1.57 -14.94
CA PHE A 3 3.16 -1.09 -14.41
C PHE A 3 2.98 0.29 -13.76
N PRO A 4 3.82 0.78 -12.85
CA PRO A 4 3.80 2.18 -12.43
C PRO A 4 4.35 3.07 -13.55
N ILE A 5 4.01 4.36 -13.50
CA ILE A 5 4.59 5.36 -14.38
C ILE A 5 6.04 5.62 -13.95
N PRO A 6 7.02 5.57 -14.87
CA PRO A 6 8.41 5.92 -14.53
C PRO A 6 8.54 7.38 -14.08
N GLU A 7 9.18 7.63 -12.94
CA GLU A 7 9.28 8.96 -12.34
C GLU A 7 10.18 9.95 -13.11
N THR A 8 11.03 9.43 -14.01
CA THR A 8 12.10 10.22 -14.66
C THR A 8 11.90 10.38 -16.15
N LEU A 9 10.65 10.35 -16.63
CA LEU A 9 10.35 10.60 -18.03
C LEU A 9 10.67 12.06 -18.39
N PRO A 10 11.31 12.32 -19.55
CA PRO A 10 11.57 13.69 -20.02
C PRO A 10 10.33 14.34 -20.65
N TYR A 11 9.14 13.78 -20.45
CA TYR A 11 7.86 14.22 -20.99
C TYR A 11 6.72 13.80 -20.08
N GLU A 12 5.59 14.50 -20.19
CA GLU A 12 4.40 14.24 -19.40
C GLU A 12 3.59 13.07 -19.96
N VAL A 13 2.97 12.31 -19.05
CA VAL A 13 2.04 11.22 -19.34
C VAL A 13 0.79 11.40 -18.49
N ASP A 14 -0.39 11.05 -19.02
CA ASP A 14 -1.65 11.14 -18.28
C ASP A 14 -1.82 9.92 -17.34
N PRO A 15 -1.81 10.11 -16.00
CA PRO A 15 -2.01 9.03 -15.06
C PRO A 15 -3.40 8.38 -15.13
N ALA A 16 -4.42 9.14 -15.54
CA ALA A 16 -5.79 8.64 -15.68
C ALA A 16 -5.94 7.77 -16.94
N PHE A 17 -5.07 7.94 -17.93
CA PHE A 17 -5.03 7.12 -19.14
C PHE A 17 -4.08 5.92 -19.03
N TRP A 18 -3.19 5.90 -18.03
CA TRP A 18 -2.17 4.87 -17.87
C TRP A 18 -2.73 3.44 -17.81
N GLY A 19 -2.19 2.56 -18.66
CA GLY A 19 -2.61 1.15 -18.76
C GLY A 19 -3.82 0.92 -19.67
N LYS A 20 -4.36 1.96 -20.30
CA LYS A 20 -5.38 1.86 -21.34
C LYS A 20 -4.71 1.87 -22.71
N GLN A 21 -5.27 1.13 -23.66
CA GLN A 21 -4.81 1.15 -25.05
C GLN A 21 -5.43 2.31 -25.80
N LEU A 22 -4.59 3.09 -26.50
CA LEU A 22 -5.05 4.20 -27.34
C LEU A 22 -5.85 3.69 -28.54
N ASN A 23 -7.00 4.31 -28.81
CA ASN A 23 -7.69 4.14 -30.10
C ASN A 23 -7.17 5.18 -31.11
N PRO A 24 -6.35 4.81 -32.11
CA PRO A 24 -5.77 5.77 -33.05
C PRO A 24 -6.80 6.44 -33.96
N ALA A 25 -8.03 5.91 -34.06
CA ALA A 25 -9.11 6.50 -34.85
C ALA A 25 -9.95 7.53 -34.07
N LYS A 26 -9.71 7.71 -32.76
CA LYS A 26 -10.38 8.74 -31.94
C LYS A 26 -9.97 10.13 -32.44
N GLU A 27 -10.94 11.01 -32.65
CA GLU A 27 -10.67 12.43 -32.93
C GLU A 27 -10.20 13.17 -31.66
N GLY A 28 -9.34 14.16 -31.83
CA GLY A 28 -8.87 15.00 -30.71
C GLY A 28 -8.00 14.25 -29.69
N LEU A 29 -7.10 13.38 -30.16
CA LEU A 29 -6.10 12.73 -29.32
C LEU A 29 -5.25 13.76 -28.56
N ILE A 30 -4.98 13.49 -27.30
CA ILE A 30 -4.22 14.36 -26.40
C ILE A 30 -2.79 13.82 -26.28
N GLU A 31 -1.78 14.68 -26.40
CA GLU A 31 -0.36 14.30 -26.36
C GLU A 31 -0.01 13.43 -25.13
N THR A 32 -0.50 13.78 -23.94
CA THR A 32 -0.22 13.05 -22.69
C THR A 32 -0.86 11.66 -22.65
N GLU A 33 -2.01 11.45 -23.31
CA GLU A 33 -2.63 10.13 -23.50
C GLU A 33 -1.79 9.27 -24.47
N VAL A 34 -1.32 9.87 -25.57
CA VAL A 34 -0.48 9.20 -26.58
C VAL A 34 0.87 8.80 -25.97
N ASN A 35 1.48 9.70 -25.19
CA ASN A 35 2.73 9.42 -24.47
C ASN A 35 2.54 8.28 -23.47
N ALA A 36 1.41 8.24 -22.75
CA ALA A 36 1.11 7.18 -21.80
C ALA A 36 1.05 5.79 -22.48
N ASP A 37 0.41 5.68 -23.65
CA ASP A 37 0.33 4.43 -24.41
C ASP A 37 1.72 3.98 -24.93
N ILE A 38 2.50 4.92 -25.47
CA ILE A 38 3.87 4.64 -25.95
C ILE A 38 4.77 4.15 -24.82
N THR A 39 4.73 4.84 -23.67
CA THR A 39 5.56 4.45 -22.52
C THR A 39 5.09 3.12 -21.94
N MET A 40 3.78 2.84 -21.92
CA MET A 40 3.26 1.53 -21.52
C MET A 40 3.84 0.40 -22.38
N TRP A 41 3.85 0.57 -23.71
CA TRP A 41 4.49 -0.39 -24.61
C TRP A 41 5.99 -0.54 -24.33
N LEU A 42 6.72 0.56 -24.12
CA LEU A 42 8.15 0.53 -23.78
C LEU A 42 8.41 -0.30 -22.51
N VAL A 43 7.68 -0.01 -21.42
CA VAL A 43 7.81 -0.74 -20.17
C VAL A 43 7.44 -2.22 -20.34
N ASN A 44 6.34 -2.51 -21.03
CA ASN A 44 5.90 -3.88 -21.26
C ASN A 44 6.92 -4.68 -22.11
N SER A 45 7.43 -4.10 -23.20
CA SER A 45 8.40 -4.75 -24.08
C SER A 45 9.72 -5.08 -23.37
N GLN A 46 10.15 -4.20 -22.45
CA GLN A 46 11.32 -4.43 -21.61
C GLN A 46 11.06 -5.50 -20.55
N PHE A 47 9.92 -5.42 -19.86
CA PHE A 47 9.51 -6.39 -18.84
C PHE A 47 9.40 -7.82 -19.40
N ARG A 48 8.84 -7.94 -20.61
CA ARG A 48 8.72 -9.23 -21.32
C ARG A 48 10.04 -9.68 -21.93
N GLN A 49 11.03 -8.80 -21.98
CA GLN A 49 12.35 -9.03 -22.58
C GLN A 49 12.26 -9.51 -24.03
N TYR A 50 11.32 -8.96 -24.79
CA TYR A 50 11.12 -9.35 -26.19
C TYR A 50 12.37 -9.08 -27.03
N LYS A 51 12.69 -10.01 -27.93
CA LYS A 51 13.86 -9.95 -28.82
C LYS A 51 13.52 -10.50 -30.19
N GLY A 52 14.23 -10.01 -31.21
CA GLY A 52 14.08 -10.48 -32.58
C GLY A 52 12.62 -10.43 -33.02
N GLN A 53 12.16 -11.47 -33.72
CA GLN A 53 10.80 -11.53 -34.28
C GLN A 53 9.68 -11.25 -33.26
N GLN A 54 9.82 -11.70 -32.00
CA GLN A 54 8.80 -11.44 -30.98
C GLN A 54 8.60 -9.95 -30.68
N LEU A 55 9.68 -9.18 -30.63
CA LEU A 55 9.59 -7.73 -30.42
C LEU A 55 8.98 -7.03 -31.65
N TRP A 56 9.23 -7.56 -32.85
CA TRP A 56 8.64 -7.03 -34.08
C TRP A 56 7.14 -7.25 -34.14
N ASP A 57 6.69 -8.48 -33.87
CA ASP A 57 5.28 -8.84 -33.93
C ASP A 57 4.48 -8.05 -32.89
N GLU A 58 4.98 -7.97 -31.65
CA GLU A 58 4.38 -7.15 -30.59
C GLU A 58 4.34 -5.66 -30.96
N PHE A 59 5.41 -5.12 -31.56
CA PHE A 59 5.42 -3.73 -32.01
C PHE A 59 4.31 -3.46 -33.04
N ARG A 60 4.12 -4.36 -34.02
CA ARG A 60 3.09 -4.18 -35.04
C ARG A 60 1.68 -4.35 -34.50
N GLU A 61 1.47 -5.33 -33.62
CA GLU A 61 0.17 -5.57 -33.00
C GLU A 61 -0.22 -4.39 -32.11
N TRP A 62 0.69 -3.89 -31.28
CA TRP A 62 0.38 -2.80 -30.35
C TRP A 62 0.00 -1.50 -31.07
N TYR A 63 0.74 -1.17 -32.14
CA TYR A 63 0.54 0.05 -32.90
C TYR A 63 -0.27 -0.17 -34.19
N GLU A 64 -1.09 -1.22 -34.24
CA GLU A 64 -1.99 -1.45 -35.37
C GLU A 64 -2.92 -0.23 -35.56
N GLY A 65 -3.03 0.24 -36.81
CA GLY A 65 -3.85 1.41 -37.15
C GLY A 65 -3.21 2.78 -36.83
N TRP A 66 -2.03 2.83 -36.22
CA TRP A 66 -1.32 4.10 -36.02
C TRP A 66 -0.75 4.63 -37.32
N THR A 67 -0.81 5.96 -37.50
CA THR A 67 -0.30 6.65 -38.68
C THR A 67 0.81 7.64 -38.30
N GLU A 68 1.49 8.23 -39.30
CA GLU A 68 2.43 9.32 -39.05
C GLU A 68 1.77 10.49 -38.30
N ALA A 69 0.49 10.79 -38.58
CA ALA A 69 -0.26 11.83 -37.89
C ALA A 69 -0.46 11.48 -36.41
N THR A 70 -0.82 10.23 -36.10
CA THR A 70 -0.95 9.73 -34.73
C THR A 70 0.37 9.87 -33.96
N PHE A 71 1.48 9.41 -34.55
CA PHE A 71 2.79 9.52 -33.91
C PHE A 71 3.26 10.97 -33.76
N LYS A 72 2.88 11.89 -34.65
CA LYS A 72 3.24 13.32 -34.54
C LYS A 72 2.64 14.01 -33.32
N ILE A 73 1.59 13.45 -32.73
CA ILE A 73 0.98 13.97 -31.51
C ILE A 73 1.85 13.65 -30.29
N ALA A 74 2.66 12.58 -30.35
CA ALA A 74 3.52 12.18 -29.25
C ALA A 74 4.74 13.10 -29.10
N HIS A 75 5.24 13.17 -27.86
CA HIS A 75 6.48 13.86 -27.56
C HIS A 75 7.67 13.22 -28.28
N ARG A 76 8.56 14.05 -28.82
CA ARG A 76 9.71 13.61 -29.63
C ARG A 76 10.61 12.61 -28.91
N GLU A 77 10.86 12.82 -27.62
CA GLU A 77 11.70 11.90 -26.83
C GLU A 77 11.01 10.54 -26.61
N ALA A 78 9.68 10.46 -26.51
CA ALA A 78 8.97 9.19 -26.40
C ALA A 78 9.20 8.32 -27.65
N LEU A 79 9.05 8.92 -28.85
CA LEU A 79 9.32 8.26 -30.13
C LEU A 79 10.79 7.85 -30.28
N LYS A 80 11.71 8.68 -29.79
CA LYS A 80 13.14 8.37 -29.78
C LYS A 80 13.46 7.16 -28.89
N LEU A 81 12.78 7.01 -27.74
CA LEU A 81 12.91 5.81 -26.90
C LEU A 81 12.42 4.56 -27.64
N VAL A 82 11.26 4.61 -28.32
CA VAL A 82 10.78 3.49 -29.16
C VAL A 82 11.79 3.12 -30.23
N ARG A 83 12.31 4.12 -30.95
CA ARG A 83 13.35 3.92 -31.96
C ARG A 83 14.59 3.25 -31.38
N ASN A 84 15.07 3.73 -30.24
CA ASN A 84 16.26 3.18 -29.60
C ASN A 84 16.03 1.76 -29.09
N GLN A 85 14.85 1.46 -28.54
CA GLN A 85 14.46 0.12 -28.12
C GLN A 85 14.53 -0.86 -29.30
N LEU A 86 13.95 -0.49 -30.45
CA LEU A 86 14.01 -1.31 -31.65
C LEU A 86 15.45 -1.47 -32.17
N LEU A 87 16.21 -0.38 -32.25
CA LEU A 87 17.60 -0.39 -32.73
C LEU A 87 18.51 -1.27 -31.85
N LEU A 88 18.41 -1.14 -30.53
CA LEU A 88 19.19 -1.94 -29.58
C LEU A 88 18.92 -3.44 -29.68
N HIS A 89 17.72 -3.80 -30.14
CA HIS A 89 17.30 -5.18 -30.32
C HIS A 89 17.49 -5.69 -31.77
N GLY A 90 18.19 -4.91 -32.60
CA GLY A 90 18.73 -5.35 -33.89
C GLY A 90 17.92 -4.92 -35.12
N PHE A 91 16.91 -4.07 -34.96
CA PHE A 91 16.14 -3.55 -36.09
C PHE A 91 16.79 -2.33 -36.71
N GLN A 92 16.82 -2.26 -38.04
CA GLN A 92 17.27 -1.07 -38.73
C GLN A 92 16.23 0.04 -38.62
N VAL A 93 16.53 1.07 -37.83
CA VAL A 93 15.66 2.25 -37.68
C VAL A 93 16.43 3.52 -37.99
N ARG A 94 16.08 4.17 -39.10
CA ARG A 94 16.74 5.38 -39.58
C ARG A 94 16.67 6.50 -38.53
N PRO A 95 17.74 7.27 -38.32
CA PRO A 95 17.69 8.43 -37.43
C PRO A 95 16.81 9.53 -38.03
N ALA A 96 16.26 10.38 -37.17
CA ALA A 96 15.58 11.60 -37.60
C ALA A 96 16.61 12.61 -38.16
N LYS A 97 16.83 12.59 -39.48
CA LYS A 97 17.76 13.49 -40.19
C LYS A 97 17.21 13.83 -41.57
N GLY A 98 17.41 15.07 -42.02
CA GLY A 98 17.08 15.51 -43.39
C GLY A 98 15.61 15.34 -43.77
N GLY A 99 14.70 16.03 -43.08
CA GLY A 99 13.26 15.98 -43.36
C GLY A 99 12.51 14.77 -42.78
N ASN A 100 13.22 13.80 -42.19
CA ASN A 100 12.60 12.65 -41.52
C ASN A 100 12.44 12.91 -40.02
N SER A 101 11.21 12.77 -39.51
CA SER A 101 10.89 12.77 -38.07
C SER A 101 10.84 11.33 -37.54
N TYR A 102 10.98 11.13 -36.23
CA TYR A 102 10.78 9.79 -35.64
C TYR A 102 9.36 9.26 -35.90
N ALA A 103 8.36 10.12 -35.92
CA ALA A 103 6.98 9.76 -36.25
C ALA A 103 6.88 9.14 -37.66
N LYS A 104 7.49 9.79 -38.66
CA LYS A 104 7.53 9.28 -40.02
C LYS A 104 8.27 7.94 -40.10
N VAL A 105 9.43 7.84 -39.44
CA VAL A 105 10.23 6.61 -39.44
C VAL A 105 9.47 5.43 -38.85
N LEU A 106 8.79 5.62 -37.71
CA LEU A 106 8.00 4.56 -37.06
C LEU A 106 6.77 4.17 -37.88
N ALA A 107 6.09 5.14 -38.49
CA ALA A 107 4.97 4.87 -39.39
C ALA A 107 5.40 4.09 -40.65
N GLU A 108 6.53 4.47 -41.25
CA GLU A 108 7.12 3.71 -42.36
C GLU A 108 7.46 2.28 -41.94
N LEU A 109 7.97 2.07 -40.72
CA LEU A 109 8.27 0.72 -40.22
C LEU A 109 7.03 -0.14 -40.06
N LEU A 110 5.93 0.40 -39.54
CA LEU A 110 4.66 -0.34 -39.42
C LEU A 110 4.09 -0.76 -40.78
N SER A 111 4.36 0.02 -41.84
CA SER A 111 3.95 -0.33 -43.20
C SER A 111 4.72 -1.52 -43.80
N LYS A 112 5.82 -1.95 -43.16
CA LYS A 112 6.63 -3.09 -43.64
C LYS A 112 6.06 -4.42 -43.14
N ASN A 113 6.12 -5.42 -44.02
CA ASN A 113 5.73 -6.79 -43.68
C ASN A 113 6.76 -7.51 -42.80
N GLN A 114 8.04 -7.18 -42.97
CA GLN A 114 9.16 -7.75 -42.23
C GLN A 114 10.19 -6.68 -41.90
N PRO A 115 10.95 -6.85 -40.80
CA PRO A 115 12.06 -5.97 -40.48
C PRO A 115 13.16 -6.08 -41.54
N ASP A 116 13.86 -4.98 -41.83
CA ASP A 116 15.05 -5.05 -42.67
C ASP A 116 16.15 -5.87 -41.99
N GLU A 117 16.99 -6.53 -42.78
CA GLU A 117 18.14 -7.29 -42.28
C GLU A 117 19.11 -6.39 -41.50
N ARG A 118 19.68 -6.94 -40.43
CA ARG A 118 20.62 -6.23 -39.55
C ARG A 118 21.91 -5.91 -40.33
N THR A 119 22.23 -4.63 -40.44
CA THR A 119 23.50 -4.17 -41.02
C THR A 119 24.58 -3.97 -39.95
N LYS A 120 25.85 -3.97 -40.36
CA LYS A 120 26.99 -3.65 -39.47
C LYS A 120 26.88 -2.22 -38.91
N GLU A 121 26.39 -1.28 -39.70
CA GLU A 121 26.19 0.11 -39.28
C GLU A 121 25.16 0.22 -38.14
N VAL A 122 24.06 -0.55 -38.21
CA VAL A 122 23.06 -0.63 -37.13
C VAL A 122 23.66 -1.18 -35.84
N GLN A 123 24.54 -2.18 -35.97
CA GLN A 123 25.24 -2.75 -34.81
C GLN A 123 26.13 -1.72 -34.12
N GLU A 124 26.95 -1.00 -34.89
CA GLU A 124 27.86 0.02 -34.36
C GLU A 124 27.08 1.21 -33.75
N GLU A 125 25.97 1.62 -34.36
CA GLU A 125 25.12 2.67 -33.79
C GLU A 125 24.47 2.23 -32.48
N ALA A 126 23.95 0.99 -32.43
CA ALA A 126 23.39 0.42 -31.21
C ALA A 126 24.43 0.33 -30.09
N GLU A 127 25.69 0.01 -30.41
CA GLU A 127 26.80 -0.01 -29.45
C GLU A 127 27.15 1.39 -28.92
N ARG A 128 27.15 2.41 -29.77
CA ARG A 128 27.33 3.80 -29.33
C ARG A 128 26.21 4.27 -28.41
N LEU A 129 24.96 3.94 -28.76
CA LEU A 129 23.79 4.32 -27.97
C LEU A 129 23.71 3.56 -26.64
N LYS A 130 24.22 2.32 -26.58
CA LYS A 130 24.25 1.51 -25.35
C LYS A 130 24.83 2.25 -24.16
N LEU A 131 25.88 3.06 -24.33
CA LEU A 131 26.57 3.77 -23.23
C LEU A 131 25.74 4.91 -22.61
N GLY A 132 24.88 5.59 -23.37
CA GLY A 132 24.02 6.67 -22.86
C GLY A 132 22.60 6.22 -22.54
N TYR A 133 22.09 5.22 -23.26
CA TYR A 133 20.75 4.66 -23.07
C TYR A 133 20.67 3.71 -21.86
N THR A 134 21.83 3.27 -21.33
CA THR A 134 21.90 2.42 -20.14
C THR A 134 21.29 3.05 -18.89
N ASP A 135 21.33 4.36 -18.66
CA ASP A 135 20.82 4.98 -17.42
C ASP A 135 19.28 4.92 -17.34
N ILE A 136 18.58 5.40 -18.39
CA ILE A 136 17.10 5.33 -18.45
C ILE A 136 16.63 3.88 -18.44
N ASN A 137 17.29 2.99 -19.20
CA ASN A 137 16.99 1.56 -19.15
C ASN A 137 17.35 0.88 -17.82
N GLN A 138 18.35 1.36 -17.08
CA GLN A 138 18.69 0.84 -15.75
C GLN A 138 17.64 1.23 -14.73
N ARG A 139 17.14 2.47 -14.78
CA ARG A 139 16.05 2.95 -13.91
C ARG A 139 14.75 2.18 -14.18
N LEU A 140 14.35 2.05 -15.45
CA LEU A 140 13.20 1.22 -15.83
C LEU A 140 13.35 -0.24 -15.40
N ARG A 141 14.57 -0.80 -15.46
CA ARG A 141 14.87 -2.15 -14.95
C ARG A 141 14.83 -2.27 -13.43
N PHE A 142 15.11 -1.19 -12.70
CA PHE A 142 15.02 -1.17 -11.25
C PHE A 142 13.55 -1.19 -10.80
N ASP A 143 12.71 -0.37 -11.42
CA ASP A 143 11.26 -0.39 -11.19
C ASP A 143 10.68 -1.76 -11.56
N GLU A 144 11.12 -2.34 -12.67
CA GLU A 144 10.81 -3.72 -13.04
C GLU A 144 11.21 -4.73 -11.96
N MET A 145 12.41 -4.62 -11.39
CA MET A 145 12.88 -5.51 -10.34
C MET A 145 12.02 -5.38 -9.07
N ILE A 146 11.62 -4.15 -8.72
CA ILE A 146 10.68 -3.91 -7.62
C ILE A 146 9.34 -4.58 -7.90
N ILE A 147 8.79 -4.43 -9.10
CA ILE A 147 7.49 -5.02 -9.47
C ILE A 147 7.55 -6.54 -9.46
N ARG A 148 8.60 -7.15 -10.02
CA ARG A 148 8.78 -8.60 -10.00
C ARG A 148 8.93 -9.11 -8.57
N MET A 149 9.68 -8.39 -7.74
CA MET A 149 9.86 -8.73 -6.34
C MET A 149 8.53 -8.64 -5.57
N LYS A 150 7.78 -7.54 -5.73
CA LYS A 150 6.42 -7.40 -5.18
C LYS A 150 5.49 -8.49 -5.69
N ALA A 151 5.40 -8.74 -6.99
CA ALA A 151 4.52 -9.76 -7.55
C ALA A 151 4.85 -11.18 -7.06
N HIS A 152 6.13 -11.49 -6.86
CA HIS A 152 6.57 -12.78 -6.34
C HIS A 152 6.25 -12.96 -4.84
N PHE A 153 6.38 -11.90 -4.03
CA PHE A 153 6.19 -11.97 -2.58
C PHE A 153 4.81 -11.53 -2.08
N GLU A 154 4.05 -10.76 -2.86
CA GLU A 154 2.70 -10.23 -2.59
C GLU A 154 1.68 -10.86 -3.55
N THR A 155 1.63 -12.20 -3.54
CA THR A 155 0.64 -12.96 -4.32
C THR A 155 -0.79 -12.59 -3.94
N GLU A 156 -1.75 -12.82 -4.84
CA GLU A 156 -3.17 -12.54 -4.56
C GLU A 156 -3.66 -13.27 -3.30
N GLU A 157 -3.22 -14.50 -3.08
CA GLU A 157 -3.52 -15.27 -1.87
C GLU A 157 -3.01 -14.59 -0.59
N ARG A 158 -1.80 -14.02 -0.62
CA ARG A 158 -1.27 -13.25 0.52
C ARG A 158 -2.03 -11.95 0.72
N ARG A 159 -2.41 -11.25 -0.35
CA ARG A 159 -3.26 -10.04 -0.26
C ARG A 159 -4.62 -10.34 0.36
N GLN A 160 -5.27 -11.43 -0.07
CA GLN A 160 -6.54 -11.87 0.51
C GLN A 160 -6.38 -12.28 1.97
N LYS A 161 -5.26 -12.93 2.32
CA LYS A 161 -4.93 -13.25 3.71
C LYS A 161 -4.81 -11.99 4.56
N TYR A 162 -4.02 -10.99 4.13
CA TYR A 162 -3.87 -9.72 4.86
C TYR A 162 -5.20 -8.98 4.97
N LEU A 163 -6.02 -8.96 3.92
CA LEU A 163 -7.34 -8.33 3.97
C LEU A 163 -8.29 -9.04 4.94
N THR A 164 -8.24 -10.36 4.99
CA THR A 164 -9.03 -11.17 5.94
C THR A 164 -8.57 -10.91 7.37
N GLU A 165 -7.25 -10.91 7.61
CA GLU A 165 -6.68 -10.58 8.92
C GLU A 165 -7.03 -9.15 9.34
N TRP A 166 -6.92 -8.18 8.44
CA TRP A 166 -7.31 -6.79 8.69
C TRP A 166 -8.76 -6.68 9.16
N ARG A 167 -9.70 -7.27 8.41
CA ARG A 167 -11.14 -7.22 8.71
C ARG A 167 -11.50 -7.90 10.03
N ASN A 168 -10.83 -9.00 10.34
CA ASN A 168 -11.15 -9.82 11.50
C ASN A 168 -10.41 -9.39 12.77
N THR A 169 -9.35 -8.59 12.66
CA THR A 169 -8.57 -8.10 13.81
C THR A 169 -9.43 -7.14 14.64
N THR A 170 -9.81 -7.59 15.83
CA THR A 170 -10.64 -6.84 16.78
C THR A 170 -9.95 -6.76 18.14
N PHE A 171 -10.28 -5.74 18.94
CA PHE A 171 -9.65 -5.56 20.25
C PHE A 171 -9.90 -6.74 21.21
N PRO A 172 -11.11 -7.33 21.30
CA PRO A 172 -11.32 -8.53 22.12
C PRO A 172 -10.44 -9.72 21.72
N GLN A 173 -10.16 -9.90 20.43
CA GLN A 173 -9.23 -10.95 19.98
C GLN A 173 -7.80 -10.68 20.47
N VAL A 174 -7.36 -9.42 20.43
CA VAL A 174 -6.03 -9.03 20.95
C VAL A 174 -5.95 -9.22 22.46
N ILE A 175 -6.99 -8.88 23.21
CA ILE A 175 -7.08 -9.12 24.66
C ILE A 175 -6.93 -10.62 24.97
N ARG A 176 -7.65 -11.47 24.24
CA ARG A 176 -7.56 -12.94 24.39
C ARG A 176 -6.19 -13.49 24.01
N LYS A 177 -5.52 -12.88 23.03
CA LYS A 177 -4.21 -13.30 22.52
C LYS A 177 -3.06 -12.94 23.45
N TYR A 178 -3.19 -11.89 24.25
CA TYR A 178 -2.14 -11.41 25.16
C TYR A 178 -2.66 -11.24 26.60
N PRO A 179 -3.18 -12.30 27.25
CA PRO A 179 -3.86 -12.20 28.55
C PRO A 179 -2.94 -11.80 29.71
N ASP A 180 -1.63 -11.94 29.53
CA ASP A 180 -0.57 -11.59 30.48
C ASP A 180 -0.25 -10.08 30.50
N LYS A 181 -0.75 -9.33 29.52
CA LYS A 181 -0.47 -7.90 29.35
C LYS A 181 -1.58 -7.02 29.91
N THR A 182 -1.22 -5.78 30.23
CA THR A 182 -2.19 -4.74 30.57
C THR A 182 -3.09 -4.41 29.38
N LEU A 183 -4.28 -3.87 29.64
CA LEU A 183 -5.23 -3.46 28.61
C LEU A 183 -4.64 -2.35 27.73
N SER A 184 -3.83 -1.46 28.32
CA SER A 184 -3.06 -0.45 27.59
C SER A 184 -2.04 -1.08 26.62
N GLU A 185 -1.27 -2.08 27.06
CA GLU A 185 -0.32 -2.78 26.17
C GLU A 185 -1.02 -3.59 25.08
N GLN A 186 -2.17 -4.20 25.39
CA GLN A 186 -3.01 -4.89 24.42
C GLN A 186 -3.53 -3.91 23.36
N LEU A 187 -3.90 -2.69 23.75
CA LEU A 187 -4.34 -1.64 22.82
C LEU A 187 -3.22 -1.25 21.84
N GLU A 188 -1.99 -1.04 22.34
CA GLU A 188 -0.86 -0.74 21.45
C GLU A 188 -0.58 -1.90 20.48
N LYS A 189 -0.76 -3.15 20.91
CA LYS A 189 -0.63 -4.30 20.01
C LYS A 189 -1.70 -4.33 18.93
N LEU A 190 -2.92 -3.86 19.21
CA LEU A 190 -3.94 -3.69 18.19
C LEU A 190 -3.51 -2.65 17.14
N PHE A 191 -3.04 -1.48 17.60
CA PHE A 191 -2.58 -0.39 16.72
C PHE A 191 -1.43 -0.83 15.82
N GLU A 192 -0.41 -1.47 16.42
CA GLU A 192 0.75 -2.00 15.71
C GLU A 192 0.34 -3.05 14.67
N THR A 193 -0.56 -3.98 15.05
CA THR A 193 -1.00 -5.07 14.17
C THR A 193 -1.75 -4.51 12.96
N LEU A 194 -2.72 -3.62 13.19
CA LEU A 194 -3.48 -3.02 12.10
C LEU A 194 -2.57 -2.18 11.20
N ARG A 195 -1.72 -1.30 11.76
CA ARG A 195 -0.80 -0.49 10.96
C ARG A 195 0.16 -1.36 10.13
N THR A 196 0.64 -2.47 10.68
CA THR A 196 1.49 -3.43 9.95
C THR A 196 0.73 -4.10 8.81
N LEU A 197 -0.51 -4.57 9.07
CA LEU A 197 -1.36 -5.17 8.06
C LEU A 197 -1.69 -4.19 6.93
N GLN A 198 -1.85 -2.90 7.25
CA GLN A 198 -2.13 -1.86 6.27
C GLN A 198 -1.12 -1.86 5.13
N TYR A 199 0.19 -1.95 5.41
CA TYR A 199 1.24 -1.98 4.39
C TYR A 199 1.13 -3.16 3.40
N GLY A 200 0.45 -4.24 3.78
CA GLY A 200 0.20 -5.41 2.92
C GLY A 200 -1.06 -5.30 2.06
N LEU A 201 -1.84 -4.22 2.19
CA LEU A 201 -3.08 -3.98 1.45
C LEU A 201 -2.85 -3.07 0.24
N VAL A 202 -3.82 -3.07 -0.68
CA VAL A 202 -3.79 -2.20 -1.87
C VAL A 202 -3.93 -0.72 -1.50
N ASP A 203 -3.48 0.17 -2.38
CA ASP A 203 -3.38 1.63 -2.16
C ASP A 203 -4.67 2.28 -1.61
N SER A 204 -5.86 1.75 -1.94
CA SER A 204 -7.13 2.26 -1.41
C SER A 204 -7.26 2.15 0.12
N TYR A 205 -6.52 1.25 0.75
CA TYR A 205 -6.51 1.04 2.21
C TYR A 205 -5.37 1.78 2.91
N GLN A 206 -4.45 2.43 2.17
CA GLN A 206 -3.25 3.07 2.74
C GLN A 206 -3.51 4.43 3.38
N SER A 207 -4.74 4.95 3.31
CA SER A 207 -5.08 6.22 3.95
C SER A 207 -5.24 6.08 5.47
N GLU A 208 -4.82 7.11 6.21
CA GLU A 208 -5.02 7.21 7.66
C GLU A 208 -6.52 7.19 8.04
N LEU A 209 -7.42 7.61 7.14
CA LEU A 209 -8.87 7.49 7.33
C LEU A 209 -9.34 6.03 7.37
N MET A 210 -8.81 5.16 6.49
CA MET A 210 -9.15 3.73 6.52
C MET A 210 -8.64 3.05 7.78
N LEU A 211 -7.43 3.40 8.23
CA LEU A 211 -6.88 2.91 9.50
C LEU A 211 -7.74 3.35 10.68
N ARG A 212 -8.11 4.64 10.73
CA ARG A 212 -9.02 5.19 11.74
C ARG A 212 -10.35 4.44 11.79
N ASP A 213 -11.02 4.26 10.65
CA ASP A 213 -12.33 3.60 10.60
C ASP A 213 -12.24 2.12 11.01
N GLN A 214 -11.13 1.45 10.67
CA GLN A 214 -10.89 0.08 11.12
C GLN A 214 -10.68 0.00 12.63
N ILE A 215 -9.98 0.97 13.24
CA ILE A 215 -9.82 1.05 14.70
C ILE A 215 -11.17 1.23 15.39
N ILE A 216 -12.02 2.11 14.85
CA ILE A 216 -13.39 2.31 15.35
C ILE A 216 -14.14 0.97 15.34
N ASN A 217 -14.07 0.22 14.23
CA ASN A 217 -14.72 -1.08 14.10
C ASN A 217 -14.14 -2.13 15.06
N ALA A 218 -12.82 -2.18 15.20
CA ALA A 218 -12.11 -3.14 16.04
C ALA A 218 -12.43 -2.97 17.54
N CYS A 219 -12.74 -1.76 17.99
CA CYS A 219 -13.00 -1.44 19.40
C CYS A 219 -14.47 -1.50 19.82
N ARG A 220 -15.43 -1.76 18.91
CA ARG A 220 -16.88 -1.67 19.20
C ARG A 220 -17.39 -2.56 20.33
N GLU A 221 -16.75 -3.70 20.56
CA GLU A 221 -17.17 -4.68 21.56
C GLU A 221 -16.52 -4.46 22.93
N VAL A 222 -15.75 -3.38 23.11
CA VAL A 222 -15.03 -3.09 24.35
C VAL A 222 -15.72 -1.94 25.10
N PRO A 223 -16.34 -2.19 26.27
CA PRO A 223 -17.10 -1.19 27.00
C PRO A 223 -16.31 0.08 27.34
N GLU A 224 -15.03 -0.06 27.64
CA GLU A 224 -14.10 1.03 27.96
C GLU A 224 -13.92 2.01 26.79
N CYS A 225 -14.15 1.57 25.56
CA CYS A 225 -14.03 2.39 24.36
C CYS A 225 -15.33 3.14 24.00
N ASN A 226 -16.49 2.73 24.52
CA ASN A 226 -17.80 3.21 24.08
C ASN A 226 -17.92 4.73 24.04
N PHE A 227 -17.41 5.42 25.06
CA PHE A 227 -17.49 6.89 25.13
C PHE A 227 -16.73 7.57 23.98
N VAL A 228 -15.55 7.05 23.63
CA VAL A 228 -14.75 7.57 22.51
C VAL A 228 -15.45 7.27 21.18
N LEU A 229 -16.05 6.09 21.04
CA LEU A 229 -16.70 5.65 19.81
C LEU A 229 -18.01 6.39 19.50
N LEU A 230 -18.65 7.02 20.49
CA LEU A 230 -19.84 7.87 20.26
C LEU A 230 -19.51 9.14 19.47
N ARG A 231 -18.31 9.70 19.68
CA ARG A 231 -17.84 10.90 18.97
C ARG A 231 -16.34 10.77 18.71
N PRO A 232 -15.94 9.92 17.74
CA PRO A 232 -14.53 9.70 17.47
C PRO A 232 -13.90 10.95 16.86
N ALA A 233 -12.66 11.26 17.25
CA ALA A 233 -11.88 12.31 16.62
C ALA A 233 -11.81 12.11 15.09
N SER A 234 -11.66 13.19 14.33
CA SER A 234 -11.62 13.14 12.85
C SER A 234 -10.31 12.59 12.29
N THR A 235 -9.26 12.50 13.10
CA THR A 235 -7.93 12.01 12.71
C THR A 235 -7.60 10.69 13.42
N TYR A 236 -6.70 9.90 12.83
CA TYR A 236 -6.21 8.66 13.41
C TYR A 236 -5.50 8.92 14.75
N GLU A 237 -4.60 9.90 14.78
CA GLU A 237 -3.81 10.24 15.97
C GLU A 237 -4.69 10.72 17.13
N GLY A 238 -5.70 11.53 16.83
CA GLY A 238 -6.67 11.99 17.81
C GLY A 238 -7.46 10.82 18.40
N LEU A 239 -7.93 9.91 17.55
CA LEU A 239 -8.68 8.73 18.00
C LEU A 239 -7.81 7.83 18.88
N CYS A 240 -6.55 7.57 18.50
CA CYS A 240 -5.63 6.77 19.31
C CYS A 240 -5.34 7.43 20.67
N ALA A 241 -5.17 8.75 20.72
CA ALA A 241 -4.97 9.47 21.98
C ALA A 241 -6.19 9.35 22.90
N ASP A 242 -7.41 9.52 22.36
CA ASP A 242 -8.66 9.39 23.12
C ASP A 242 -8.84 7.96 23.66
N LEU A 243 -8.56 6.94 22.84
CA LEU A 243 -8.65 5.53 23.25
C LEU A 243 -7.64 5.20 24.36
N ARG A 244 -6.38 5.65 24.25
CA ARG A 244 -5.37 5.48 25.30
C ARG A 244 -5.82 6.11 26.62
N ASN A 245 -6.36 7.33 26.56
CA ASN A 245 -6.86 8.02 27.74
C ASN A 245 -8.03 7.26 28.37
N ALA A 246 -9.00 6.80 27.58
CA ALA A 246 -10.16 6.06 28.08
C ALA A 246 -9.75 4.74 28.77
N ILE A 247 -8.87 3.97 28.12
CA ILE A 247 -8.38 2.70 28.66
C ILE A 247 -7.52 2.91 29.90
N GLY A 248 -6.60 3.89 29.88
CA GLY A 248 -5.77 4.22 31.04
C GLY A 248 -6.60 4.65 32.26
N GLN A 249 -7.72 5.36 32.06
CA GLN A 249 -8.64 5.70 33.14
C GLN A 249 -9.39 4.48 33.66
N ALA A 250 -9.85 3.59 32.77
CA ALA A 250 -10.52 2.35 33.16
C ALA A 250 -9.60 1.42 33.97
N GLU A 251 -8.32 1.29 33.59
CA GLU A 251 -7.33 0.52 34.33
C GLU A 251 -7.11 1.07 35.74
N ARG A 252 -6.92 2.39 35.86
CA ARG A 252 -6.76 3.05 37.17
C ARG A 252 -7.97 2.80 38.07
N MET A 253 -9.19 2.93 37.53
CA MET A 253 -10.43 2.68 38.29
C MET A 253 -10.54 1.24 38.76
N ARG A 254 -10.15 0.27 37.92
CA ARG A 254 -10.12 -1.16 38.30
C ARG A 254 -9.14 -1.41 39.45
N THR A 255 -7.93 -0.87 39.35
CA THR A 255 -6.91 -0.97 40.41
C THR A 255 -7.37 -0.34 41.72
N THR A 256 -7.97 0.85 41.68
CA THR A 256 -8.53 1.50 42.86
C THR A 256 -9.64 0.67 43.50
N ASN A 257 -10.56 0.11 42.71
CA ASN A 257 -11.65 -0.74 43.21
C ASN A 257 -11.13 -2.05 43.83
N THR A 258 -10.09 -2.68 43.26
CA THR A 258 -9.49 -3.89 43.87
C THR A 258 -8.85 -3.57 45.21
N TYR A 259 -8.14 -2.44 45.34
CA TYR A 259 -7.57 -2.02 46.62
C TYR A 259 -8.66 -1.75 47.68
N PHE A 260 -9.76 -1.10 47.31
CA PHE A 260 -10.88 -0.88 48.23
C PHE A 260 -11.57 -2.18 48.64
N ALA A 261 -11.77 -3.11 47.70
CA ALA A 261 -12.34 -4.42 47.98
C ALA A 261 -11.44 -5.23 48.94
N ASP A 262 -10.12 -5.22 48.73
CA ASP A 262 -9.15 -5.89 49.61
C ASP A 262 -9.08 -5.25 51.00
N GLN A 263 -9.24 -3.92 51.13
CA GLN A 263 -9.33 -3.30 52.44
C GLN A 263 -10.63 -3.66 53.18
N MET A 264 -11.75 -3.81 52.47
CA MET A 264 -13.01 -4.23 53.07
C MET A 264 -12.99 -5.70 53.51
N THR A 265 -12.39 -6.60 52.72
CA THR A 265 -12.24 -8.01 53.09
C THR A 265 -11.28 -8.19 54.27
N ASN A 266 -10.16 -7.45 54.29
CA ASN A 266 -9.24 -7.47 55.42
C ASN A 266 -9.85 -6.87 56.71
N ASN A 267 -10.69 -5.83 56.61
CA ASN A 267 -11.41 -5.29 57.77
C ASN A 267 -12.49 -6.25 58.30
N LEU A 268 -13.13 -7.04 57.45
CA LEU A 268 -14.11 -8.06 57.85
C LEU A 268 -13.46 -9.31 58.47
N LEU A 269 -12.22 -9.65 58.06
CA LEU A 269 -11.44 -10.72 58.67
C LEU A 269 -10.68 -10.28 59.93
N GLY A 270 -10.51 -8.97 60.15
CA GLY A 270 -9.77 -8.38 61.26
C GLY A 270 -10.59 -8.05 62.52
N THR A 271 -11.91 -8.25 62.53
CA THR A 271 -12.72 -8.07 63.74
C THR A 271 -12.67 -9.31 64.64
N GLU A 272 -11.56 -9.50 65.35
CA GLU A 272 -11.62 -10.21 66.63
C GLU A 272 -12.47 -9.36 67.59
N ILE A 273 -13.70 -9.81 67.83
CA ILE A 273 -14.57 -9.26 68.86
C ILE A 273 -13.93 -9.60 70.21
N TYR A 274 -13.19 -8.66 70.79
CA TYR A 274 -12.77 -8.74 72.19
C TYR A 274 -14.00 -8.55 73.08
N TRP A 275 -14.51 -9.64 73.64
CA TRP A 275 -15.45 -9.58 74.76
C TRP A 275 -14.68 -9.10 76.00
N THR A 276 -14.91 -7.85 76.43
CA THR A 276 -14.52 -7.42 77.77
C THR A 276 -15.64 -7.77 78.74
N ASP A 277 -15.36 -8.69 79.66
CA ASP A 277 -16.27 -9.04 80.76
C ASP A 277 -16.59 -7.79 81.60
N PRO A 278 -17.88 -7.47 81.85
CA PRO A 278 -18.23 -6.33 82.69
C PRO A 278 -17.91 -6.62 84.16
N ILE A 279 -16.93 -5.89 84.71
CA ILE A 279 -16.73 -5.73 86.15
C ILE A 279 -18.01 -5.13 86.73
N ASN A 280 -18.83 -5.98 87.36
CA ASN A 280 -20.05 -5.56 88.02
C ASN A 280 -19.75 -5.11 89.45
N CYS A 281 -19.68 -3.80 89.67
CA CYS A 281 -19.57 -3.20 90.99
C CYS A 281 -20.71 -2.21 91.18
N SER A 282 -21.82 -2.65 91.78
CA SER A 282 -22.63 -1.96 92.82
C SER A 282 -24.11 -2.40 92.81
N ASN A 283 -24.52 -3.23 93.78
CA ASN A 283 -25.40 -2.80 94.87
C ASN A 283 -25.92 -3.94 95.76
N SER A 284 -25.88 -3.63 97.05
CA SER A 284 -26.46 -4.30 98.21
C SER A 284 -27.92 -4.79 98.04
N LYS A 285 -28.21 -6.06 98.39
CA LYS A 285 -29.02 -6.46 99.57
C LYS A 285 -29.34 -7.97 99.58
N ARG A 286 -29.32 -8.53 100.79
CA ARG A 286 -29.82 -9.85 101.26
C ARG A 286 -31.09 -10.32 100.55
N ILE A 287 -31.24 -11.64 100.40
CA ILE A 287 -32.15 -12.50 101.20
C ILE A 287 -31.84 -13.97 100.87
N SER A 288 -31.50 -14.76 101.90
CA SER A 288 -31.51 -16.23 101.89
C SER A 288 -32.94 -16.74 101.78
N LEU A 289 -33.19 -17.90 101.17
CA LEU A 289 -34.22 -18.84 101.62
C LEU A 289 -34.00 -20.23 101.00
N LYS A 290 -33.71 -21.17 101.93
CA LYS A 290 -33.89 -22.63 101.94
C LYS A 290 -33.27 -23.49 100.84
#